data_AF-A0A6N8JQI0-F1
#
_entry.id   AF-A0A6N8JQI0-F1
#
_cell.length_a   1.000
_cell.length_b   1.000
_cell.length_c   1.000
_cell.angle_alpha   90.00
_cell.angle_beta   90.00
_cell.angle_gamma   90.00
#
_symmetry.space_group_name_H-M   'P 1'
#
loop_
_entity.id
_entity.type
_entity.pdbx_description
1 polymer ?
#
loop_
_entity_poly.entity_id
_entity_poly.type
_entity_poly.pdbx_seq_one_letter_code
_entity_poly.pdbx_strand_id
1 'polypeptide(L)' 'EAFEANVHMPPMGHYGNVETEIGRVVVQLANPDFKFMSGETLTLEGGMGLRP' A
#
# COMPACT_ATOMS: atom_id res chain seq x y z
N GLU A 1 5.33 25.74 -2.51
CA GLU A 1 6.26 24.82 -3.21
C GLU A 1 6.18 23.38 -2.73
N ALA A 2 6.53 23.04 -1.48
CA ALA A 2 6.47 21.65 -1.00
C ALA A 2 5.06 21.02 -1.02
N PHE A 3 4.01 21.81 -0.76
CA PHE A 3 2.62 21.34 -0.80
C PHE A 3 2.19 20.94 -2.21
N GLU A 4 2.33 21.82 -3.22
CA GLU A 4 1.96 21.52 -4.61
C GLU A 4 2.74 20.33 -5.21
N ALA A 5 4.02 20.17 -4.86
CA ALA A 5 4.82 19.04 -5.31
C ALA A 5 4.34 17.69 -4.75
N ASN A 6 3.67 17.70 -3.59
CA ASN A 6 3.24 16.49 -2.90
C ASN A 6 1.76 16.13 -3.15
N VAL A 7 0.95 16.98 -3.80
CA VAL A 7 -0.51 16.75 -3.86
C VAL A 7 -0.95 15.70 -4.89
N HIS A 8 -0.14 15.39 -5.91
CA HIS A 8 -0.66 14.62 -7.07
C HIS A 8 -0.32 13.12 -7.08
N MET A 9 0.82 12.72 -6.51
CA MET A 9 1.32 11.34 -6.59
C MET A 9 1.59 10.73 -5.21
N PRO A 10 1.34 9.42 -5.01
CA PRO A 10 1.86 8.71 -3.85
C PRO A 10 3.37 8.88 -3.74
N PRO A 11 3.97 8.92 -2.53
CA PRO A 11 5.43 8.94 -2.35
C PRO A 11 6.17 7.81 -3.11
N MET A 12 5.50 6.69 -3.38
CA MET A 12 5.98 5.62 -4.27
C MET A 12 6.19 6.04 -5.75
N GLY A 13 5.74 7.23 -6.16
CA GLY A 13 5.99 7.80 -7.49
C GLY A 13 5.08 7.29 -8.61
N HIS A 14 4.20 6.32 -8.34
CA HIS A 14 3.16 5.85 -9.28
C HIS A 14 1.89 5.42 -8.52
N TYR A 15 0.79 5.25 -9.26
CA TYR A 15 -0.42 4.62 -8.70
C TYR A 15 -0.25 3.11 -8.61
N GLY A 16 -0.86 2.51 -7.58
CA GLY A 16 -0.80 1.06 -7.37
C GLY A 16 -1.46 0.29 -8.51
N ASN A 17 -0.74 -0.68 -9.06
CA ASN A 17 -1.26 -1.66 -9.99
C ASN A 17 -2.10 -2.71 -9.23
N VAL A 18 -3.36 -2.85 -9.64
CA VAL A 18 -4.33 -3.72 -8.98
C VAL A 18 -3.92 -5.20 -8.99
N GLU A 19 -3.24 -5.67 -10.02
CA GLU A 19 -2.84 -7.07 -10.14
C GLU A 19 -1.48 -7.32 -9.50
N THR A 20 -0.46 -6.58 -9.91
CA THR A 20 0.94 -6.89 -9.57
C THR A 20 1.37 -6.35 -8.21
N GLU A 21 0.65 -5.38 -7.66
CA GLU A 21 1.07 -4.70 -6.41
C GLU A 21 0.04 -4.87 -5.30
N ILE A 22 -1.25 -4.66 -5.59
CA ILE A 22 -2.32 -4.82 -4.58
C ILE A 22 -2.76 -6.28 -4.49
N GLY A 23 -3.15 -6.89 -5.61
CA GLY A 23 -3.70 -8.24 -5.67
C GLY A 23 -2.72 -9.31 -5.17
N ARG A 24 -1.43 -9.19 -5.51
CA ARG A 24 -0.40 -10.12 -5.00
C ARG A 24 -0.29 -10.12 -3.49
N VAL A 25 -0.47 -8.98 -2.82
CA VAL A 25 -0.45 -8.92 -1.35
C VAL A 25 -1.66 -9.62 -0.76
N VAL A 26 -2.85 -9.45 -1.35
CA VAL A 26 -4.07 -10.16 -0.90
C VAL A 26 -3.90 -11.68 -1.01
N VAL A 27 -3.33 -12.16 -2.12
CA VAL A 27 -3.02 -13.58 -2.30
C VAL A 27 -1.98 -14.05 -1.27
N GLN A 28 -0.96 -13.23 -0.99
CA GLN A 28 0.05 -13.56 0.00
C GLN A 28 -0.55 -13.69 1.41
N LEU A 29 -1.51 -12.83 1.79
CA LEU A 29 -2.19 -12.91 3.09
C LEU A 29 -3.03 -14.18 3.25
N ALA A 30 -3.44 -14.82 2.15
CA ALA A 30 -4.12 -16.11 2.18
C ALA A 30 -3.18 -17.31 2.44
N ASN A 31 -1.86 -17.09 2.50
CA ASN A 31 -0.87 -18.12 2.77
C ASN A 31 -1.00 -18.63 4.23
N PRO A 32 -0.90 -19.96 4.48
CA PRO A 32 -1.00 -20.55 5.83
C PRO A 32 0.01 -20.00 6.86
N ASP A 33 1.11 -19.39 6.41
CA ASP A 33 2.10 -18.77 7.29
C ASP A 33 1.52 -17.57 8.07
N PHE A 34 0.47 -16.92 7.54
CA PHE A 34 -0.20 -15.80 8.21
C PHE A 34 -1.34 -16.22 9.15
N LYS A 35 -1.44 -17.51 9.54
CA LYS A 35 -2.52 -18.04 10.40
C LYS A 35 -2.73 -17.34 11.75
N PHE A 36 -1.76 -16.58 12.24
CA PHE A 36 -1.85 -15.82 13.49
C PHE A 36 -2.11 -14.31 13.28
N MET A 37 -2.15 -13.86 12.03
CA MET A 37 -2.47 -12.48 11.66
C MET A 37 -3.96 -12.40 11.33
N SER A 38 -4.76 -11.93 12.29
CA SER A 38 -6.21 -11.78 12.16
C SER A 38 -6.66 -10.51 12.84
N GLY A 39 -7.62 -9.79 12.23
CA GLY A 39 -8.14 -8.52 12.74
C GLY A 39 -7.26 -7.30 12.46
N GLU A 40 -6.13 -7.50 11.78
CA GLU A 40 -5.19 -6.43 11.45
C GLU A 40 -5.56 -5.70 10.15
N THR A 41 -5.22 -4.42 10.08
CA THR A 41 -5.36 -3.60 8.86
C THR A 41 -3.99 -3.43 8.20
N LEU A 42 -3.85 -3.87 6.95
CA LEU A 42 -2.65 -3.63 6.14
C LEU A 42 -2.92 -2.55 5.10
N THR A 43 -2.30 -1.38 5.27
CA THR A 43 -2.51 -0.24 4.37
C THR A 43 -1.53 -0.27 3.19
N LEU A 44 -2.06 -0.35 1.96
CA LEU A 44 -1.28 -0.39 0.71
C LEU A 44 -1.43 0.93 -0.06
N GLU A 45 -0.98 2.01 0.55
CA GLU A 45 -1.24 3.37 0.05
C GLU A 45 -0.02 4.04 -0.60
N GLY A 46 1.09 3.33 -0.82
CA GLY A 46 2.28 3.93 -1.43
C GLY A 46 2.90 5.08 -0.62
N GLY A 47 2.69 5.08 0.70
CA GLY A 47 3.23 6.07 1.64
C GLY A 47 2.37 7.30 1.88
N MET A 48 1.11 7.33 1.43
CA MET A 48 0.23 8.50 1.56
C MET A 48 0.08 9.03 2.99
N GLY A 49 -0.10 8.16 3.99
CA GLY A 49 -0.17 8.52 5.40
C GLY A 49 1.17 8.87 6.04
N LEU A 50 2.29 8.70 5.31
CA LEU A 50 3.66 8.98 5.74
C LEU A 50 4.26 10.20 5.02
N ARG A 51 3.44 11.02 4.39
CA ARG A 51 3.89 12.27 3.76
C ARG A 51 4.46 13.21 4.84
N PRO A 52 5.64 13.83 4.60
CA PRO A 52 6.19 14.86 5.48
C PRO A 52 5.30 16.09 5.61
#